data_AF-A0A9D6RZ04-F1
#
_entry.id   AF-A0A9D6RZ04-F1
#
_cell.length_a   1.000
_cell.length_b   1.000
_cell.length_c   1.000
_cell.angle_alpha   90.00
_cell.angle_beta   90.00
_cell.angle_gamma   90.00
#
_symmetry.space_group_name_H-M   'P 1'
#
loop_
_entity.id
_entity.type
_entity.pdbx_description
1 polymer ?
#
loop_
_entity_poly.entity_id
_entity_poly.type
_entity_poly.pdbx_seq_one_letter_code
_entity_poly.pdbx_strand_id
1 'polypeptide(L)'
;MQRYQIYLKPNTVSILTELAKELNMSRSQIIRDVIERMSDQYSRLLKAVIKARIKNNPLLKMAGFTKLGKNIAENIDEIYLKD
;
A
#
# COMPACT_ATOMS: atom_id res chain seq x y z
N MET A 1 2.56 28.18 11.90
CA MET A 1 3.59 27.24 11.42
C MET A 1 4.43 26.79 12.60
N GLN A 2 4.54 25.47 12.83
CA GLN A 2 5.47 24.93 13.83
C GLN A 2 6.86 24.78 13.20
N ARG A 3 7.91 25.11 13.96
CA ARG A 3 9.30 24.96 13.52
C ARG A 3 9.83 23.62 14.03
N TYR A 4 10.47 22.88 13.15
CA TYR A 4 11.10 21.60 13.47
C TYR A 4 12.56 21.64 13.07
N GLN A 5 13.40 20.95 13.84
CA GLN A 5 14.80 20.72 13.52
C GLN A 5 14.94 19.28 13.03
N ILE A 6 15.63 19.11 11.90
CA ILE A 6 15.88 17.80 11.30
C ILE A 6 17.37 17.66 11.02
N TYR A 7 17.90 16.46 11.25
CA TYR A 7 19.27 16.12 10.94
C TYR A 7 19.35 15.56 9.51
N LEU A 8 20.20 16.15 8.68
CA LEU A 8 20.44 15.72 7.30
C LEU A 8 21.91 15.37 7.14
N LYS A 9 22.18 14.38 6.29
CA LYS A 9 23.55 14.04 5.93
C LYS A 9 24.19 15.22 5.16
N PRO A 10 25.49 15.50 5.34
CA PRO A 10 26.15 16.63 4.67
C PRO A 10 25.99 16.59 3.14
N ASN A 11 26.13 15.41 2.53
CA ASN A 11 25.94 15.23 1.09
C ASN A 11 24.51 15.60 0.64
N THR A 12 23.49 15.22 1.42
CA THR A 12 22.10 15.58 1.13
C THR A 12 21.89 17.09 1.13
N VAL A 13 22.56 17.82 2.03
CA VAL A 13 22.48 19.29 2.09
C VAL A 13 23.15 19.94 0.89
N SER A 14 24.28 19.39 0.41
CA SER A 14 24.95 19.86 -0.81
C SER A 14 24.03 19.73 -2.02
N ILE A 15 23.47 18.54 -2.24
CA ILE A 15 22.54 18.27 -3.34
C ILE A 15 21.33 19.19 -3.25
N LEU A 16 20.74 19.35 -2.06
CA LEU A 16 19.61 20.28 -1.86
C LEU A 16 19.95 21.72 -2.20
N THR A 17 21.19 22.13 -1.97
CA THR A 17 21.65 23.50 -2.24
C THR A 17 21.84 23.73 -3.74
N GLU A 18 22.38 22.74 -4.46
CA GLU A 18 22.50 22.79 -5.92
C GLU A 18 21.11 22.81 -6.57
N LEU A 19 20.23 21.91 -6.14
CA LEU A 19 18.87 21.80 -6.66
C LEU A 19 18.04 23.06 -6.38
N ALA A 20 18.26 23.70 -5.23
CA ALA A 20 17.67 25.01 -4.91
C ALA A 20 18.10 26.11 -5.88
N LYS A 21 19.37 26.10 -6.32
CA LYS A 21 19.88 27.06 -7.32
C LYS A 21 19.29 26.79 -8.69
N GLU A 22 19.26 25.53 -9.13
CA GLU A 22 18.76 25.14 -10.44
C GLU A 22 17.26 25.44 -10.60
N LEU A 23 16.46 25.15 -9.57
CA LEU A 23 15.02 25.39 -9.60
C LEU A 23 14.61 26.82 -9.22
N ASN A 24 15.55 27.67 -8.80
CA ASN A 24 15.29 28.99 -8.24
C ASN A 24 14.23 28.95 -7.12
N MET A 25 14.37 27.99 -6.21
CA MET A 25 13.45 27.74 -5.09
C MET A 25 14.21 27.71 -3.77
N SER A 26 13.53 28.03 -2.66
CA SER A 26 14.16 27.91 -1.35
C SER A 26 14.35 26.44 -0.95
N ARG A 27 15.46 26.12 -0.27
CA ARG A 27 15.72 24.78 0.31
C ARG A 27 14.54 24.31 1.17
N SER A 28 13.98 25.19 1.98
CA SER A 28 12.83 24.90 2.84
C SER A 28 11.57 24.57 2.06
N GLN A 29 11.36 25.19 0.90
CA GLN A 29 10.23 24.88 0.03
C GLN A 29 10.39 23.50 -0.58
N ILE A 30 11.58 23.17 -1.12
CA ILE A 30 11.87 21.84 -1.66
C ILE A 30 11.66 20.75 -0.59
N ILE A 31 12.17 20.97 0.63
CA ILE A 31 12.00 20.02 1.73
C ILE A 31 10.51 19.82 2.06
N ARG A 32 9.73 20.91 2.13
CA ARG A 32 8.28 20.81 2.38
C ARG A 32 7.57 20.04 1.28
N ASP A 33 7.84 20.35 0.01
CA ASP A 33 7.19 19.72 -1.13
C ASP A 33 7.47 18.21 -1.16
N VAL A 34 8.70 17.81 -0.86
CA VAL A 34 9.08 16.38 -0.76
C VAL A 34 8.34 15.70 0.40
N ILE A 35 8.35 16.30 1.59
CA ILE A 35 7.68 15.72 2.76
C ILE A 35 6.17 15.58 2.52
N GLU A 36 5.54 16.59 1.94
CA GLU A 36 4.10 16.60 1.66
C GLU A 36 3.72 15.52 0.65
N ARG A 37 4.45 15.43 -0.46
CA ARG A 37 4.25 14.37 -1.47
C ARG A 37 4.45 12.98 -0.87
N MET A 38 5.52 12.77 -0.12
CA MET A 38 5.79 11.46 0.48
C MET A 38 4.75 11.09 1.54
N SER A 39 4.27 12.06 2.32
CA SER A 39 3.22 11.85 3.31
C SER A 39 1.90 11.43 2.66
N ASP A 40 1.52 12.05 1.54
CA ASP A 40 0.32 11.66 0.79
C ASP A 40 0.47 10.23 0.22
N GLN A 41 1.64 9.90 -0.34
CA GLN A 41 1.91 8.55 -0.84
C GLN A 41 1.84 7.49 0.27
N TYR A 42 2.44 7.75 1.43
CA TYR A 42 2.34 6.83 2.58
C TYR A 42 0.90 6.69 3.08
N SER A 43 0.14 7.78 3.13
CA SER A 43 -1.28 7.76 3.49
C SER A 43 -2.10 6.87 2.54
N ARG A 44 -1.87 7.00 1.22
CA ARG A 44 -2.52 6.15 0.20
C ARG A 44 -2.16 4.68 0.36
N LEU A 45 -0.87 4.38 0.57
CA LEU A 45 -0.40 3.00 0.77
C LEU A 45 -1.00 2.39 2.04
N LEU A 46 -1.03 3.13 3.15
CA LEU A 46 -1.67 2.67 4.39
C LEU A 46 -3.16 2.40 4.18
N LYS A 47 -3.89 3.29 3.52
CA LYS A 47 -5.31 3.08 3.20
C LYS A 47 -5.52 1.87 2.29
N ALA A 48 -4.64 1.65 1.31
CA ALA A 48 -4.70 0.48 0.43
C ALA A 48 -4.45 -0.83 1.20
N VAL A 49 -3.46 -0.87 2.09
CA VAL A 49 -3.17 -2.02 2.96
C VAL A 49 -4.33 -2.30 3.91
N ILE A 50 -4.89 -1.26 4.53
CA ILE A 50 -6.06 -1.38 5.40
C ILE A 50 -7.26 -1.91 4.61
N LYS A 51 -7.53 -1.37 3.42
CA LYS A 51 -8.62 -1.86 2.54
C LYS A 51 -8.39 -3.30 2.08
N ALA A 52 -7.15 -3.69 1.83
CA ALA A 52 -6.79 -5.08 1.51
C ALA A 52 -7.03 -6.02 2.70
N ARG A 53 -6.68 -5.62 3.94
CA ARG A 53 -7.03 -6.38 5.15
C ARG A 53 -8.53 -6.44 5.42
N ILE A 54 -9.27 -5.36 5.12
CA ILE A 54 -10.72 -5.27 5.30
C ILE A 54 -11.49 -6.01 4.19
N LYS A 55 -10.83 -6.59 3.19
CA LYS A 55 -11.44 -7.62 2.33
C LYS A 55 -11.67 -8.92 3.14
N ASN A 56 -12.57 -8.83 4.11
CA ASN A 56 -13.53 -9.87 4.46
C ASN A 56 -14.28 -10.25 3.18
N ASN A 57 -13.64 -11.02 2.30
CA ASN A 57 -14.27 -11.49 1.07
C ASN A 57 -15.43 -12.41 1.49
N PRO A 58 -16.70 -12.03 1.24
CA PRO A 58 -17.85 -12.84 1.63
C PRO A 58 -17.76 -14.25 1.04
N LEU A 59 -17.19 -14.37 -0.17
CA LEU A 59 -16.97 -15.65 -0.85
C LEU A 59 -15.95 -16.53 -0.12
N LEU A 60 -14.91 -15.96 0.50
CA LEU A 60 -13.96 -16.73 1.34
C LEU A 60 -14.61 -17.15 2.67
N LYS A 61 -15.56 -16.37 3.19
CA LYS A 61 -16.35 -16.78 4.37
C LYS A 61 -17.40 -17.85 4.03
N MET A 62 -17.77 -17.97 2.77
CA MET A 62 -18.67 -19.02 2.25
C MET A 62 -17.90 -20.28 1.82
N ALA A 63 -16.58 -20.20 1.59
CA ALA A 63 -15.73 -21.35 1.37
C ALA A 63 -15.68 -22.20 2.66
N GLY A 64 -16.37 -23.35 2.66
CA GLY A 64 -16.51 -24.23 3.82
C GLY A 64 -17.82 -24.08 4.61
N PHE A 65 -18.78 -23.25 4.15
CA PHE A 65 -20.11 -23.16 4.78
C PHE A 65 -20.93 -24.45 4.59
N THR A 66 -20.62 -25.23 3.56
CA THR A 66 -21.15 -26.57 3.35
C THR A 66 -20.13 -27.60 3.83
N LYS A 67 -20.18 -27.98 5.11
CA LYS A 67 -19.60 -29.26 5.57
C LYS A 67 -20.48 -30.41 5.06
N LEU A 68 -20.56 -30.58 3.74
CA LEU A 68 -21.04 -31.83 3.16
C LEU A 68 -19.87 -32.81 3.26
N GLY A 69 -20.00 -33.78 4.17
CA GLY A 69 -19.03 -34.85 4.31
C GLY A 69 -18.90 -35.62 2.99
N LYS A 70 -17.65 -35.73 2.52
CA LYS A 70 -17.16 -36.22 1.22
C LYS A 70 -16.95 -35.13 0.15
N ASN A 71 -15.73 -35.11 -0.38
CA ASN A 71 -15.30 -34.34 -1.54
C ASN A 71 -16.06 -34.82 -2.79
N ILE A 72 -17.25 -34.27 -3.04
CA ILE A 72 -18.04 -34.56 -4.25
C ILE A 72 -17.26 -34.17 -5.53
N ALA A 73 -16.30 -33.24 -5.41
CA ALA A 73 -15.47 -32.77 -6.51
C ALA A 73 -14.42 -33.80 -7.01
N GLU A 74 -14.09 -34.83 -6.23
CA GLU A 74 -13.13 -35.87 -6.65
C GLU A 74 -13.79 -36.99 -7.48
N ASN A 75 -15.12 -37.20 -7.33
CA ASN A 75 -15.85 -38.28 -8.00
C ASN A 75 -16.92 -37.73 -8.97
N ILE A 76 -16.64 -36.62 -9.66
CA ILE A 76 -17.57 -36.03 -10.64
C ILE A 76 -17.86 -37.04 -11.76
N ASP A 77 -16.84 -37.78 -12.20
CA ASP A 77 -16.97 -38.77 -13.27
C ASP A 77 -17.92 -39.92 -12.88
N GLU A 78 -17.98 -40.31 -11.61
CA GLU A 78 -18.89 -41.39 -11.15
C GLU A 78 -20.36 -40.96 -11.11
N ILE A 79 -20.63 -39.65 -11.00
CA ILE A 79 -21.99 -39.12 -10.87
C ILE A 79 -22.68 -38.98 -12.23
N TYR A 80 -21.92 -38.70 -13.29
CA TYR A 80 -22.45 -38.54 -14.65
C TYR A 80 -22.35 -39.80 -15.51
N LEU A 81 -21.65 -40.85 -15.07
CA LEU A 81 -21.60 -42.15 -15.78
C LEU A 81 -22.79 -43.08 -15.50
N LYS A 82 -23.80 -42.60 -14.75
CA LYS A 82 -25.00 -43.35 -14.39
C LYS A 82 -26.25 -42.77 -15.05
N ASP A 83 -26.19 -42.56 -16.37
CA ASP A 83 -27.35 -42.48 -17.27
C ASP A 83 -27.15 -43.45 -18.43
#